data_AF-A0A7Y4RAX9-F1
#
_entry.id   AF-A0A7Y4RAX9-F1
#
_cell.length_a   1.000
_cell.length_b   1.000
_cell.length_c   1.000
_cell.angle_alpha   90.00
_cell.angle_beta   90.00
_cell.angle_gamma   90.00
#
_symmetry.space_group_name_H-M   'P 1'
#
loop_
_entity.id
_entity.type
_entity.pdbx_description
1 polymer ?
#
loop_
_entity_poly.entity_id
_entity_poly.type
_entity_poly.pdbx_seq_one_letter_code
_entity_poly.pdbx_strand_id
1 'polypeptide(L)'
;MQGSSSYGYSYGRSSWGSSSTGRAKRAAGASTSGYKAVCAAFTHKIASYRTLCSQATGSAASHRPSPTTLNQFGRWIEKGAVVRQVSAAQVRRWAKAQRPVASAGAAKTALTRCFGKSAIKAVATAKANNSFLVACAPTVNGRKFNLPR
;
A
#
# COMPACT_ATOMS: atom_id res chain seq x y z
N MET A 1 -32.57 -43.67 63.24
CA MET A 1 -32.55 -42.33 62.64
C MET A 1 -31.45 -42.30 61.58
N GLN A 2 -31.84 -41.93 60.34
CA GLN A 2 -31.07 -41.23 59.28
C GLN A 2 -29.59 -41.65 59.07
N GLY A 3 -29.19 -42.27 57.95
CA GLY A 3 -29.07 -41.72 56.58
C GLY A 3 -27.60 -41.94 56.14
N SER A 4 -27.13 -42.01 54.90
CA SER A 4 -27.65 -41.93 53.53
C SER A 4 -26.61 -42.59 52.60
N SER A 5 -27.03 -43.04 51.42
CA SER A 5 -26.20 -43.59 50.33
C SER A 5 -25.13 -42.62 49.80
N SER A 6 -24.01 -43.15 49.30
CA SER A 6 -23.28 -42.53 48.19
C SER A 6 -22.52 -43.59 47.38
N TYR A 7 -22.94 -43.75 46.12
CA TYR A 7 -22.34 -44.61 45.10
C TYR A 7 -21.10 -43.93 44.52
N GLY A 8 -19.94 -44.60 44.60
CA GLY A 8 -18.71 -44.16 43.96
C GLY A 8 -18.71 -44.47 42.46
N TYR A 9 -18.73 -43.43 41.62
CA TYR A 9 -18.45 -43.54 40.20
C TYR A 9 -16.98 -43.20 39.93
N SER A 10 -16.23 -44.22 39.50
CA SER A 10 -14.88 -44.12 38.94
C SER A 10 -14.99 -43.82 37.44
N TYR A 11 -14.40 -42.72 36.98
CA TYR A 11 -14.16 -42.50 35.55
C TYR A 11 -12.69 -42.13 35.29
N GLY A 12 -12.05 -43.02 34.52
CA GLY A 12 -11.03 -42.79 33.50
C GLY A 12 -9.99 -41.69 33.70
N ARG A 13 -8.75 -42.10 33.98
CA ARG A 13 -7.53 -41.32 33.73
C ARG A 13 -7.31 -41.17 32.21
N SER A 14 -7.44 -39.94 31.71
CA SER A 14 -7.11 -39.59 30.33
C SER A 14 -5.59 -39.60 30.11
N SER A 15 -5.19 -40.41 29.14
CA SER A 15 -3.85 -40.54 28.55
C SER A 15 -3.27 -39.21 28.08
N TRP A 16 -1.99 -38.98 28.40
CA TRP A 16 -1.17 -37.87 27.89
C TRP A 16 -0.88 -38.07 26.40
N GLY A 17 -1.68 -37.44 25.55
CA GLY A 17 -1.43 -37.33 24.11
C GLY A 17 -0.36 -36.25 23.84
N SER A 18 0.73 -36.67 23.21
CA SER A 18 1.87 -35.83 22.82
C SER A 18 1.46 -34.60 22.01
N SER A 19 1.90 -33.43 22.48
CA SER A 19 1.86 -32.17 21.78
C SER A 19 2.80 -32.21 20.57
N SER A 20 2.27 -32.62 19.41
CA SER A 20 2.94 -32.37 18.15
C SER A 20 2.94 -30.86 17.89
N THR A 21 4.10 -30.25 18.11
CA THR A 21 4.36 -28.85 17.83
C THR A 21 4.10 -28.60 16.35
N GLY A 22 3.09 -27.76 16.10
CA GLY A 22 2.61 -27.43 14.78
C GLY A 22 3.70 -26.82 13.91
N ARG A 23 4.07 -27.54 12.85
CA ARG A 23 4.63 -26.94 11.64
C ARG A 23 3.54 -26.91 10.56
N ALA A 24 2.45 -26.21 10.88
CA ALA A 24 1.50 -25.79 9.87
C ALA A 24 2.24 -24.83 8.93
N LYS A 25 2.51 -25.32 7.72
CA LYS A 25 2.89 -24.55 6.54
C LYS A 25 2.07 -23.26 6.54
N ARG A 26 2.71 -22.10 6.77
CA ARG A 26 2.12 -20.78 6.50
C ARG A 26 1.96 -20.66 5.00
N ALA A 27 0.89 -21.25 4.50
CA ALA A 27 0.37 -21.02 3.17
C ALA A 27 -0.09 -19.56 3.05
N ALA A 28 0.06 -19.07 1.83
CA ALA A 28 -0.28 -17.75 1.34
C ALA A 28 -1.58 -17.14 1.90
N GLY A 29 -1.57 -15.81 2.04
CA GLY A 29 -2.76 -14.99 1.87
C GLY A 29 -3.71 -14.96 3.07
N ALA A 30 -3.34 -14.24 4.13
CA ALA A 30 -4.35 -13.63 4.99
C ALA A 30 -5.10 -12.58 4.16
N SER A 31 -6.18 -12.99 3.48
CA SER A 31 -7.19 -12.08 3.00
C SER A 31 -7.60 -11.23 4.19
N THR A 32 -7.32 -9.93 4.13
CA THR A 32 -7.97 -8.98 5.04
C THR A 32 -9.41 -8.84 4.53
N SER A 33 -10.19 -9.92 4.57
CA SER A 33 -11.56 -10.01 4.07
C SER A 33 -12.48 -9.57 5.18
N GLY A 34 -12.54 -8.25 5.40
CA GLY A 34 -13.46 -7.62 6.33
C GLY A 34 -13.70 -6.18 5.91
N TYR A 35 -14.86 -5.63 6.29
CA TYR A 35 -15.25 -4.24 6.00
C TYR A 35 -14.14 -3.23 6.27
N LYS A 36 -13.30 -3.45 7.29
CA LYS A 36 -12.12 -2.62 7.60
C LYS A 36 -11.13 -2.48 6.44
N ALA A 37 -10.86 -3.54 5.68
CA ALA A 37 -9.96 -3.49 4.54
C ALA A 37 -10.59 -2.75 3.35
N VAL A 38 -11.89 -2.94 3.15
CA VAL A 38 -12.67 -2.21 2.13
C VAL A 38 -12.67 -0.72 2.45
N CYS A 39 -12.94 -0.33 3.71
CA CYS A 39 -12.86 1.05 4.17
C CYS A 39 -11.46 1.65 3.98
N ALA A 40 -10.40 0.89 4.28
CA ALA A 40 -9.03 1.34 4.04
C ALA A 40 -8.74 1.57 2.55
N ALA A 41 -9.20 0.66 1.68
CA ALA A 41 -9.06 0.81 0.23
C ALA A 41 -9.79 2.06 -0.29
N PHE A 42 -11.03 2.31 0.15
CA PHE A 42 -11.76 3.53 -0.20
C PHE A 42 -11.07 4.79 0.33
N THR A 43 -10.56 4.76 1.56
CA THR A 43 -9.81 5.88 2.15
C THR A 43 -8.59 6.23 1.31
N HIS A 44 -7.84 5.22 0.83
CA HIS A 44 -6.70 5.43 -0.06
C HIS A 44 -7.10 5.98 -1.44
N LYS A 45 -8.22 5.52 -2.00
CA LYS A 45 -8.76 6.06 -3.26
C LYS A 45 -9.16 7.54 -3.09
N ILE A 46 -9.90 7.87 -2.03
CA ILE A 46 -10.31 9.25 -1.72
C ILE A 46 -9.09 10.14 -1.56
N ALA A 47 -8.07 9.73 -0.81
CA ALA A 47 -6.83 10.49 -0.65
C ALA A 47 -6.10 10.70 -2.00
N SER A 48 -6.09 9.68 -2.86
CA SER A 48 -5.47 9.75 -4.19
C SER A 48 -6.24 10.72 -5.11
N TYR A 49 -7.58 10.67 -5.13
CA TYR A 49 -8.39 11.60 -5.91
C TYR A 49 -8.32 13.03 -5.38
N ARG A 50 -8.25 13.24 -4.06
CA ARG A 50 -7.97 14.57 -3.47
C ARG A 50 -6.63 15.12 -3.97
N THR A 51 -5.61 14.27 -4.03
CA THR A 51 -4.29 14.63 -4.57
C THR A 51 -4.39 14.99 -6.05
N LEU A 52 -5.16 14.28 -6.88
CA LEU A 52 -5.34 14.65 -8.30
C LEU A 52 -6.15 15.94 -8.46
N CYS A 53 -7.20 16.12 -7.67
CA CYS A 53 -8.05 17.31 -7.70
C CYS A 53 -7.24 18.57 -7.38
N SER A 54 -6.30 18.53 -6.41
CA SER A 54 -5.43 19.67 -6.11
C SER A 54 -4.51 20.09 -7.27
N GLN A 55 -4.23 19.17 -8.19
CA GLN A 55 -3.48 19.46 -9.42
C GLN A 55 -4.36 20.07 -10.49
N ALA A 56 -5.67 19.81 -10.42
CA ALA A 56 -6.68 20.27 -11.36
C ALA A 56 -7.29 21.65 -10.99
N THR A 57 -7.10 22.12 -9.76
CA THR A 57 -7.72 23.36 -9.28
C THR A 57 -6.74 24.53 -9.23
N GLY A 58 -7.28 25.75 -9.16
CA GLY A 58 -6.54 27.02 -9.07
C GLY A 58 -5.89 27.48 -10.37
N SER A 59 -5.10 28.56 -10.28
CA SER A 59 -4.49 29.24 -11.43
C SER A 59 -3.63 28.31 -12.29
N ALA A 60 -3.62 28.58 -13.59
CA ALA A 60 -2.80 27.87 -14.56
C ALA A 60 -1.32 27.97 -14.17
N ALA A 61 -0.61 26.84 -14.27
CA ALA A 61 0.82 26.77 -14.06
C ALA A 61 1.44 26.06 -15.28
N SER A 62 2.57 26.56 -15.75
CA SER A 62 3.31 26.01 -16.91
C SER A 62 3.64 24.52 -16.76
N HIS A 63 3.81 24.04 -15.53
CA HIS A 63 4.23 22.66 -15.23
C HIS A 63 3.07 21.74 -14.80
N ARG A 64 1.83 22.20 -14.93
CA ARG A 64 0.65 21.44 -14.53
C ARG A 64 0.47 20.19 -15.42
N PRO A 65 0.14 19.02 -14.85
CA PRO A 65 -0.14 17.83 -15.64
C PRO A 65 -1.37 18.02 -16.54
N SER A 66 -1.27 17.54 -17.78
CA SER A 66 -2.35 17.65 -18.76
C SER A 66 -3.61 16.88 -18.33
N PRO A 67 -4.80 17.24 -18.83
CA PRO A 67 -6.03 16.48 -18.57
C PRO A 67 -5.89 14.99 -18.90
N THR A 68 -5.24 14.66 -20.01
CA THR A 68 -4.94 13.27 -20.40
C THR A 68 -4.10 12.56 -19.35
N THR A 69 -3.09 13.23 -18.79
CA THR A 69 -2.25 12.67 -17.73
C THR A 69 -3.06 12.42 -16.46
N LEU A 70 -3.89 13.38 -16.04
CA LEU A 70 -4.75 13.22 -14.87
C LEU A 70 -5.74 12.06 -15.03
N ASN A 71 -6.34 11.93 -16.21
CA ASN A 71 -7.23 10.81 -16.55
C ASN A 71 -6.50 9.46 -16.50
N GLN A 72 -5.24 9.38 -16.96
CA GLN A 72 -4.43 8.17 -16.82
C GLN A 72 -4.17 7.82 -15.35
N PHE A 73 -3.91 8.81 -14.49
CA PHE A 73 -3.79 8.57 -13.05
C PHE A 73 -5.10 8.09 -12.42
N GLY A 74 -6.25 8.62 -12.85
CA GLY A 74 -7.58 8.12 -12.45
C GLY A 74 -7.74 6.61 -12.73
N ARG A 75 -7.39 6.18 -13.94
CA ARG A 75 -7.40 4.75 -14.32
C ARG A 75 -6.47 3.89 -13.47
N TRP A 76 -5.35 4.44 -13.00
CA TRP A 76 -4.47 3.72 -12.08
C TRP A 76 -5.08 3.59 -10.68
N ILE A 77 -5.75 4.63 -10.16
CA ILE A 77 -6.46 4.57 -8.88
C ILE A 77 -7.58 3.53 -8.92
N GLU A 78 -8.31 3.44 -10.02
CA GLU A 78 -9.35 2.42 -10.24
C GLU A 78 -8.77 1.00 -10.15
N LYS A 79 -7.57 0.79 -10.73
CA LYS A 79 -6.77 -0.44 -10.62
C LYS A 79 -6.11 -0.64 -9.23
N GLY A 80 -6.41 0.23 -8.26
CA GLY A 80 -5.95 0.13 -6.88
C GLY A 80 -4.62 0.81 -6.58
N ALA A 81 -4.05 1.58 -7.51
CA ALA A 81 -2.84 2.36 -7.23
C ALA A 81 -3.12 3.49 -6.23
N VAL A 82 -2.11 3.84 -5.45
CA VAL A 82 -2.12 4.99 -4.56
C VAL A 82 -1.33 6.11 -5.21
N VAL A 83 -1.89 7.31 -5.25
CA VAL A 83 -1.22 8.49 -5.79
C VAL A 83 -0.64 9.31 -4.65
N ARG A 84 0.63 9.69 -4.79
CA ARG A 84 1.32 10.58 -3.86
C ARG A 84 2.07 11.67 -4.59
N GLN A 85 2.15 12.82 -3.96
CA GLN A 85 3.07 13.87 -4.38
C GLN A 85 4.42 13.67 -3.70
N VAL A 86 5.49 13.79 -4.46
CA VAL A 86 6.88 13.56 -4.02
C VAL A 86 7.74 14.70 -4.53
N SER A 87 8.56 15.30 -3.68
CA SER A 87 9.49 16.35 -4.11
C SER A 87 10.68 15.78 -4.88
N ALA A 88 11.27 16.57 -5.78
CA ALA A 88 12.49 16.20 -6.48
C ALA A 88 13.65 15.89 -5.52
N ALA A 89 13.68 16.55 -4.36
CA ALA A 89 14.64 16.28 -3.29
C ALA A 89 14.45 14.88 -2.67
N GLN A 90 13.20 14.46 -2.42
CA GLN A 90 12.89 13.10 -1.96
C GLN A 90 13.32 12.05 -3.00
N VAL A 91 12.99 12.26 -4.27
CA VAL A 91 13.41 11.35 -5.36
C VAL A 91 14.94 11.25 -5.40
N ARG A 92 15.64 12.39 -5.35
CA ARG A 92 17.11 12.45 -5.34
C ARG A 92 17.70 11.69 -4.16
N ARG A 93 17.13 11.86 -2.96
CA ARG A 93 17.55 11.16 -1.73
C ARG A 93 17.42 9.65 -1.88
N TRP A 94 16.27 9.16 -2.35
CA TRP A 94 16.03 7.72 -2.53
C TRP A 94 16.88 7.11 -3.65
N ALA A 95 17.09 7.88 -4.73
CA ALA A 95 17.90 7.45 -5.86
C ALA A 95 19.41 7.62 -5.66
N LYS A 96 19.84 8.19 -4.53
CA LYS A 96 21.23 8.58 -4.26
C LYS A 96 21.84 9.36 -5.43
N ALA A 97 21.04 10.21 -6.08
CA ALA A 97 21.45 10.92 -7.27
C ALA A 97 22.27 12.18 -6.93
N GLN A 98 23.38 12.37 -7.62
CA GLN A 98 24.22 13.57 -7.46
C GLN A 98 23.56 14.80 -8.09
N ARG A 99 22.89 14.62 -9.23
CA ARG A 99 22.21 15.71 -9.98
C ARG A 99 20.71 15.80 -9.65
N PRO A 100 20.10 17.00 -9.77
CA PRO A 100 18.65 17.17 -9.62
C PRO A 100 17.86 16.35 -10.66
N VAL A 101 16.74 15.78 -10.23
CA VAL A 101 15.81 15.08 -11.13
C VAL A 101 14.88 16.11 -11.76
N ALA A 102 15.13 16.47 -13.02
CA ALA A 102 14.47 17.58 -13.70
C ALA A 102 13.20 17.19 -14.49
N SER A 103 12.94 15.90 -14.71
CA SER A 103 11.82 15.45 -15.53
C SER A 103 11.06 14.27 -14.92
N ALA A 104 9.79 14.14 -15.27
CA ALA A 104 8.96 13.01 -14.85
C ALA A 104 9.53 11.67 -15.34
N GLY A 105 10.13 11.65 -16.54
CA GLY A 105 10.80 10.47 -17.09
C GLY A 105 12.02 10.07 -16.25
N ALA A 106 12.88 11.03 -15.91
CA ALA A 106 14.03 10.78 -15.04
C ALA A 106 13.60 10.31 -13.64
N ALA A 107 12.55 10.94 -13.08
CA ALA A 107 11.96 10.53 -11.81
C ALA A 107 11.40 9.11 -11.87
N LYS A 108 10.69 8.74 -12.95
CA LYS A 108 10.18 7.38 -13.15
C LYS A 108 11.31 6.37 -13.18
N THR A 109 12.35 6.62 -13.95
CA THR A 109 13.51 5.72 -14.05
C THR A 109 14.21 5.56 -12.69
N ALA A 110 14.44 6.66 -11.99
CA ALA A 110 15.07 6.66 -10.66
C ALA A 110 14.24 5.86 -9.64
N LEU A 111 12.94 6.18 -9.51
CA LEU A 111 12.04 5.48 -8.59
C LEU A 111 11.88 4.01 -8.94
N THR A 112 11.81 3.67 -10.22
CA THR A 112 11.72 2.29 -10.70
C THR A 112 12.98 1.50 -10.34
N ARG A 113 14.17 2.12 -10.38
CA ARG A 113 15.42 1.49 -9.95
C ARG A 113 15.45 1.27 -8.44
N CYS A 114 14.93 2.21 -7.65
CA CYS A 114 14.90 2.12 -6.19
C CYS A 114 13.88 1.11 -5.67
N PHE A 115 12.68 1.10 -6.24
CA PHE A 115 11.51 0.41 -5.68
C PHE A 115 10.98 -0.72 -6.56
N GLY A 116 11.47 -0.86 -7.80
CA GLY A 116 11.08 -1.88 -8.75
C GLY A 116 9.97 -1.46 -9.73
N LYS A 117 9.95 -2.11 -10.89
CA LYS A 117 8.96 -1.88 -11.98
C LYS A 117 7.53 -2.21 -11.56
N SER A 118 7.35 -3.15 -10.63
CA SER A 118 6.03 -3.51 -10.12
C SER A 118 5.45 -2.46 -9.18
N ALA A 119 6.31 -1.75 -8.45
CA ALA A 119 5.93 -0.74 -7.45
C ALA A 119 5.49 0.58 -8.08
N ILE A 120 6.18 1.06 -9.13
CA ILE A 120 5.92 2.36 -9.74
C ILE A 120 5.13 2.18 -11.04
N LYS A 121 3.91 2.71 -11.10
CA LYS A 121 3.01 2.57 -12.26
C LYS A 121 3.11 3.76 -13.20
N ALA A 122 3.02 4.97 -12.65
CA ALA A 122 3.10 6.21 -13.42
C ALA A 122 3.79 7.30 -12.61
N VAL A 123 4.44 8.23 -13.33
CA VAL A 123 5.02 9.43 -12.76
C VAL A 123 4.73 10.60 -13.70
N ALA A 124 4.33 11.74 -13.15
CA ALA A 124 4.09 12.97 -13.88
C ALA A 124 4.66 14.16 -13.10
N THR A 125 4.91 15.28 -13.76
CA THR A 125 5.18 16.54 -13.07
C THR A 125 3.92 16.98 -12.34
N ALA A 126 4.09 17.42 -11.10
CA ALA A 126 3.02 18.04 -10.34
C ALA A 126 2.95 19.53 -10.65
N LYS A 127 1.80 20.14 -10.36
CA LYS A 127 1.58 21.59 -10.43
C LYS A 127 2.58 22.36 -9.56
N ALA A 128 2.90 21.83 -8.38
CA ALA A 128 3.85 22.49 -7.49
C ALA A 128 5.29 22.31 -7.99
N ASN A 129 6.05 23.41 -7.97
CA ASN A 129 7.42 23.49 -8.44
C ASN A 129 8.27 22.35 -7.86
N ASN A 130 9.07 21.71 -8.72
CA ASN A 130 10.01 20.64 -8.35
C ASN A 130 9.37 19.47 -7.60
N SER A 131 8.14 19.09 -7.96
CA SER A 131 7.51 17.89 -7.42
C SER A 131 6.86 17.03 -8.50
N PHE A 132 6.64 15.77 -8.15
CA PHE A 132 6.15 14.72 -9.01
C PHE A 132 4.92 14.06 -8.41
N LEU A 133 3.94 13.76 -9.24
CA LEU A 133 2.88 12.81 -8.91
C LEU A 133 3.39 11.41 -9.21
N VAL A 134 3.28 10.52 -8.24
CA VAL A 134 3.70 9.13 -8.36
C VAL A 134 2.51 8.24 -8.07
N ALA A 135 2.09 7.44 -9.05
CA ALA A 135 1.15 6.36 -8.84
C ALA A 135 1.94 5.08 -8.52
N CYS A 136 1.71 4.53 -7.33
CA CYS A 136 2.37 3.31 -6.88
C CYS A 136 1.38 2.19 -6.58
N ALA A 137 1.84 0.94 -6.73
CA ALA A 137 1.09 -0.22 -6.29
C ALA A 137 0.94 -0.19 -4.76
N PRO A 138 -0.23 -0.55 -4.21
CA PRO A 138 -0.43 -0.63 -2.76
C PRO A 138 0.35 -1.80 -2.16
N THR A 139 0.68 -2.80 -2.98
CA THR A 139 1.43 -3.99 -2.59
C THR A 139 2.46 -4.37 -3.65
N VAL A 140 3.60 -4.91 -3.21
CA VAL A 140 4.68 -5.44 -4.05
C VAL A 140 5.08 -6.79 -3.46
N ASN A 141 5.06 -7.86 -4.27
CA ASN A 141 5.34 -9.23 -3.83
C ASN A 141 4.53 -9.65 -2.59
N GLY A 142 3.24 -9.28 -2.54
CA GLY A 142 2.33 -9.56 -1.43
C GLY A 142 2.55 -8.71 -0.16
N ARG A 143 3.54 -7.81 -0.14
CA ARG A 143 3.82 -6.91 0.99
C ARG A 143 3.29 -5.51 0.73
N LYS A 144 2.77 -4.84 1.76
CA LYS A 144 2.33 -3.44 1.65
C LYS A 144 3.50 -2.56 1.21
N PHE A 145 3.28 -1.77 0.16
CA PHE A 145 4.27 -0.84 -0.35
C PHE A 145 3.89 0.58 0.03
N ASN A 146 4.85 1.32 0.54
CA ASN A 146 4.75 2.75 0.78
C ASN A 146 6.06 3.40 0.36
N LEU A 147 5.96 4.54 -0.31
CA LEU A 147 7.13 5.39 -0.48
C LEU A 147 7.61 5.83 0.91
N PRO A 148 8.93 5.85 1.16
CA PRO A 148 9.49 6.43 2.38
C PRO A 148 9.02 7.89 2.52
N ARG A 149 9.04 8.42 3.74
CA ARG A 149 8.81 9.86 3.96
C ARG A 149 10.09 10.65 3.64
#